data_AF-A0A370HDM5-F1
#
_entry.id   AF-A0A370HDM5-F1
#
_cell.length_a   1.000
_cell.length_b   1.000
_cell.length_c   1.000
_cell.angle_alpha   90.00
_cell.angle_beta   90.00
_cell.angle_gamma   90.00
#
_symmetry.space_group_name_H-M   'P 1'
#
loop_
_entity.id
_entity.type
_entity.pdbx_description
1 polymer ?
#
loop_
_entity_poly.entity_id
_entity_poly.type
_entity_poly.pdbx_seq_one_letter_code
_entity_poly.pdbx_strand_id
1 'polypeptide(L)'
;MSEILYDPKAMDRLFDELQTNGGKIDGEIDALQSAAKAFHDNLGGKEAQESFDRASKQMDEALTDTRQRLNALAAKVENAKHAALGADRRVGDGFAGI
;
A
#
# COMPACT_ATOMS: atom_id res chain seq x y z
N MET A 1 11.37 6.03 -31.27
CA MET A 1 10.30 5.96 -30.26
C MET A 1 10.71 4.87 -29.29
N SER A 2 11.05 5.21 -28.05
CA SER A 2 11.45 4.21 -27.06
C SER A 2 10.25 3.31 -26.80
N GLU A 3 10.32 2.11 -27.36
CA GLU A 3 9.47 0.99 -27.02
C GLU A 3 9.65 0.78 -25.52
N ILE A 4 8.70 1.24 -24.72
CA ILE A 4 8.60 0.76 -23.33
C ILE A 4 8.19 -0.69 -23.49
N LEU A 5 9.18 -1.57 -23.72
CA LEU A 5 9.05 -3.01 -23.65
C LEU A 5 8.58 -3.28 -22.22
N TYR A 6 7.27 -3.42 -22.04
CA TYR A 6 6.70 -3.92 -20.81
C TYR A 6 7.25 -5.34 -20.64
N ASP A 7 8.24 -5.54 -19.77
CA ASP A 7 8.63 -6.88 -19.34
C ASP A 7 7.58 -7.37 -18.35
N PRO A 8 6.68 -8.30 -18.74
CA PRO A 8 5.58 -8.73 -17.88
C PRO A 8 6.08 -9.37 -16.59
N LYS A 9 7.24 -10.04 -16.65
CA LYS A 9 7.85 -10.69 -15.47
C LYS A 9 8.46 -9.68 -14.49
N ALA A 10 8.90 -8.53 -14.99
CA ALA A 10 9.37 -7.44 -14.14
C ALA A 10 8.18 -6.76 -13.45
N MET A 11 7.09 -6.52 -14.18
CA MET A 11 5.87 -5.92 -13.64
C MET A 11 5.19 -6.82 -12.60
N ASP A 12 5.13 -8.14 -12.84
CA ASP A 12 4.60 -9.10 -11.88
C ASP A 12 5.42 -9.10 -10.58
N ARG A 13 6.76 -9.13 -10.68
CA ARG A 13 7.63 -9.02 -9.50
C ARG A 13 7.44 -7.72 -8.74
N LEU A 14 7.41 -6.58 -9.44
CA LEU A 14 7.20 -5.29 -8.80
C LEU A 14 5.83 -5.20 -8.13
N PHE A 15 4.79 -5.81 -8.70
CA PHE A 15 3.48 -5.93 -8.08
C PHE A 15 3.54 -6.77 -6.80
N ASP A 16 4.15 -7.96 -6.86
CA ASP A 16 4.29 -8.85 -5.71
C ASP A 16 5.11 -8.20 -4.58
N GLU A 17 6.18 -7.48 -4.93
CA GLU A 17 7.01 -6.70 -4.00
C GLU A 17 6.22 -5.55 -3.37
N LEU A 18 5.42 -4.82 -4.16
CA LEU A 18 4.55 -3.75 -3.65
C LEU A 18 3.50 -4.30 -2.69
N GLN A 19 2.87 -5.42 -3.03
CA GLN A 19 1.87 -6.06 -2.19
C GLN A 19 2.48 -6.59 -0.89
N THR A 20 3.66 -7.21 -0.99
CA THR A 20 4.43 -7.72 0.16
C THR A 20 4.84 -6.59 1.09
N ASN A 21 5.43 -5.52 0.57
CA ASN A 21 5.88 -4.39 1.38
C ASN A 21 4.70 -3.59 1.95
N GLY A 22 3.60 -3.46 1.20
CA GLY A 22 2.36 -2.88 1.70
C GLY A 22 1.81 -3.65 2.90
N GLY A 23 1.75 -4.99 2.80
CA GLY A 23 1.32 -5.85 3.91
C GLY A 23 2.23 -5.77 5.14
N LYS A 24 3.55 -5.62 4.94
CA LYS A 24 4.49 -5.39 6.06
C LYS A 24 4.20 -4.07 6.76
N ILE A 25 4.01 -2.99 6.01
CA ILE A 25 3.68 -1.67 6.58
C ILE A 25 2.36 -1.74 7.34
N ASP A 26 1.34 -2.40 6.79
CA ASP A 26 0.07 -2.59 7.50
C ASP A 26 0.26 -3.34 8.83
N GLY A 27 1.08 -4.38 8.86
CA GLY A 27 1.42 -5.09 10.09
C GLY A 27 2.21 -4.23 11.09
N GLU A 28 3.13 -3.38 10.62
CA GLU A 28 3.86 -2.43 11.47
C GLU A 28 2.93 -1.35 12.04
N ILE A 29 1.95 -0.87 11.26
CA ILE A 29 0.90 0.05 11.73
C ILE A 29 0.11 -0.61 12.88
N ASP A 30 -0.34 -1.85 12.71
CA ASP A 30 -1.11 -2.56 13.74
C ASP A 30 -0.28 -2.79 15.02
N ALA A 31 1.00 -3.12 14.86
CA ALA A 31 1.93 -3.28 15.98
C ALA A 31 2.13 -1.95 16.73
N LEU A 32 2.29 -0.84 16.01
CA LEU A 32 2.45 0.48 16.59
C LEU A 32 1.20 0.93 17.35
N GLN A 33 0.01 0.76 16.78
CA GLN A 33 -1.26 1.08 17.44
C GLN A 33 -1.47 0.23 18.70
N SER A 34 -1.11 -1.06 18.64
CA SER A 34 -1.17 -1.96 19.80
C SER A 34 -0.22 -1.51 20.92
N ALA A 35 1.02 -1.14 20.57
CA ALA A 35 2.00 -0.62 21.51
C ALA A 35 1.57 0.72 22.12
N ALA A 36 1.01 1.62 21.32
CA ALA A 36 0.47 2.90 21.75
C ALA A 36 -0.69 2.71 22.75
N LYS A 37 -1.60 1.79 22.46
CA LYS A 37 -2.68 1.41 23.37
C LYS A 37 -2.14 0.85 24.69
N ALA A 38 -1.20 -0.09 24.62
CA ALA A 38 -0.60 -0.66 25.82
C ALA A 38 0.12 0.40 26.67
N PHE A 39 0.81 1.35 26.02
CA PHE A 39 1.43 2.48 26.71
C PHE A 39 0.38 3.35 27.40
N HIS A 40 -0.68 3.73 26.68
CA HIS A 40 -1.80 4.50 27.25
C HIS A 40 -2.43 3.82 28.46
N ASP A 41 -2.70 2.51 28.37
CA ASP A 41 -3.33 1.74 29.45
C ASP A 41 -2.42 1.62 30.69
N ASN A 42 -1.11 1.81 30.53
CA ASN A 42 -0.13 1.86 31.63
C ASN A 42 0.14 3.30 32.12
N LEU A 43 -0.40 4.34 31.47
CA LEU A 43 -0.27 5.70 31.98
C LEU A 43 -1.12 5.87 33.24
N GLY A 44 -0.46 6.25 34.32
CA GLY A 44 -1.12 6.65 35.56
C GLY A 44 -1.61 8.10 35.47
N GLY A 45 -2.85 8.34 35.87
CA GLY A 45 -3.42 9.68 35.99
C GLY A 45 -4.07 10.20 34.72
N LYS A 46 -5.19 10.91 34.89
CA LYS A 46 -6.02 11.43 33.78
C LYS A 46 -5.28 12.43 32.89
N GLU A 47 -4.48 13.33 33.45
CA GLU A 47 -3.76 14.34 32.65
C GLU A 47 -2.72 13.73 31.70
N ALA A 48 -2.06 12.64 32.12
CA ALA A 48 -1.09 11.93 31.30
C ALA A 48 -1.79 11.21 30.13
N GLN A 49 -2.93 10.55 30.42
CA GLN A 49 -3.79 9.93 29.41
C GLN A 49 -4.32 10.95 28.40
N GLU A 50 -4.89 12.07 28.85
CA GLU A 50 -5.40 13.14 27.96
C GLU A 50 -4.31 13.81 27.12
N SER A 51 -3.09 13.90 27.63
CA SER A 51 -1.94 14.41 26.86
C SER A 51 -1.48 13.39 25.83
N PHE A 52 -1.47 12.11 26.18
CA PHE A 52 -1.19 11.03 25.24
C PHE A 52 -2.24 10.95 24.14
N ASP A 53 -3.53 10.99 24.46
CA ASP A 53 -4.64 10.94 23.50
C ASP A 53 -4.57 12.06 22.45
N ARG A 54 -4.17 13.26 22.88
CA ARG A 54 -3.97 14.38 21.94
C ARG A 54 -2.80 14.12 20.98
N ALA A 55 -1.73 13.49 21.45
CA ALA A 55 -0.57 13.17 20.63
C ALA A 55 -0.80 11.95 19.72
N SER A 56 -1.45 10.91 20.24
CA SER A 56 -1.72 9.65 19.53
C SER A 56 -2.74 9.85 18.40
N LYS A 57 -3.69 10.77 18.57
CA LYS A 57 -4.69 11.05 17.52
C LYS A 57 -4.07 11.46 16.18
N GLN A 58 -3.05 12.32 16.20
CA GLN A 58 -2.38 12.74 14.96
C GLN A 58 -1.62 11.58 14.30
N MET A 59 -1.04 10.71 15.12
CA MET A 59 -0.39 9.50 14.65
C MET A 59 -1.41 8.55 14.00
N ASP A 60 -2.54 8.29 14.66
CA ASP A 60 -3.59 7.42 14.13
C ASP A 60 -4.17 7.93 12.81
N GLU A 61 -4.37 9.24 12.68
CA GLU A 61 -4.79 9.89 11.44
C GLU A 61 -3.76 9.67 10.32
N ALA A 62 -2.46 9.87 10.60
CA ALA A 62 -1.39 9.67 9.63
C ALA A 62 -1.22 8.20 9.20
N LEU A 63 -1.35 7.25 10.14
CA LEU A 63 -1.30 5.81 9.86
C LEU A 63 -2.50 5.38 9.02
N THR A 64 -3.69 5.90 9.32
CA THR A 64 -4.91 5.66 8.52
C THR A 64 -4.76 6.18 7.09
N ASP A 65 -4.26 7.41 6.91
CA ASP A 65 -3.98 7.97 5.58
C ASP A 65 -2.94 7.14 4.83
N THR A 66 -1.88 6.68 5.51
CA THR A 66 -0.85 5.81 4.93
C THR A 66 -1.46 4.51 4.41
N ARG A 67 -2.29 3.84 5.21
CA ARG A 67 -3.01 2.61 4.80
C ARG A 67 -3.91 2.86 3.58
N GLN A 68 -4.64 3.97 3.56
CA GLN A 68 -5.47 4.33 2.40
C GLN A 68 -4.63 4.54 1.13
N ARG A 69 -3.48 5.22 1.25
CA ARG A 69 -2.56 5.42 0.12
C ARG A 69 -1.95 4.13 -0.39
N LEU A 70 -1.56 3.21 0.51
CA LEU A 70 -1.06 1.89 0.13
C LEU A 70 -2.11 1.09 -0.65
N ASN A 71 -3.35 1.07 -0.16
CA ASN A 71 -4.46 0.42 -0.85
C ASN A 71 -4.75 1.05 -2.22
N ALA A 72 -4.74 2.37 -2.30
CA ALA A 72 -4.93 3.09 -3.57
C ALA A 72 -3.80 2.83 -4.56
N LEU A 73 -2.55 2.72 -4.08
CA LEU A 73 -1.39 2.38 -4.91
C LEU A 73 -1.53 0.96 -5.44
N ALA A 74 -1.84 -0.02 -4.59
CA ALA A 74 -2.04 -1.41 -5.00
C ALA A 74 -3.11 -1.53 -6.10
N ALA A 75 -4.26 -0.87 -5.93
CA ALA A 75 -5.34 -0.86 -6.92
C ALA A 75 -4.92 -0.20 -8.25
N LYS A 76 -4.13 0.88 -8.21
CA LYS A 76 -3.61 1.51 -9.43
C LYS A 76 -2.62 0.62 -10.18
N VAL A 77 -1.77 -0.09 -9.45
CA VAL A 77 -0.78 -1.00 -10.04
C VAL A 77 -1.48 -2.21 -10.65
N GLU A 78 -2.49 -2.77 -9.99
CA GLU A 78 -3.32 -3.84 -10.54
C GLU A 78 -4.02 -3.42 -11.84
N ASN A 79 -4.63 -2.23 -11.85
CA ASN A 79 -5.25 -1.66 -13.05
C ASN A 79 -4.24 -1.45 -14.18
N ALA A 80 -3.03 -0.95 -13.86
CA ALA A 80 -1.97 -0.77 -14.85
C ALA A 80 -1.50 -2.11 -15.44
N LYS A 81 -1.38 -3.16 -14.62
CA LYS A 81 -1.08 -4.53 -15.05
C LYS A 81 -2.15 -5.06 -16.01
N HIS A 82 -3.44 -4.92 -15.66
CA HIS A 82 -4.53 -5.34 -16.54
C HIS A 82 -4.56 -4.56 -17.87
N ALA A 83 -4.32 -3.25 -17.83
CA ALA A 83 -4.23 -2.43 -19.03
C ALA A 83 -3.08 -2.85 -19.94
N ALA A 84 -1.90 -3.13 -19.38
CA ALA A 84 -0.72 -3.59 -20.11
C ALA A 84 -0.97 -4.95 -20.79
N LEU A 85 -1.49 -5.93 -20.04
CA LEU A 85 -1.83 -7.26 -20.59
C LEU A 85 -2.92 -7.19 -21.67
N GLY A 86 -3.91 -6.31 -21.49
CA GLY A 86 -4.99 -6.09 -22.46
C GLY A 86 -4.56 -5.32 -23.72
N ALA A 87 -3.50 -4.51 -23.63
CA ALA A 87 -2.87 -3.88 -24.78
C ALA A 87 -2.04 -4.92 -25.56
N ASP A 88 -1.26 -5.75 -24.86
CA ASP A 88 -0.41 -6.78 -25.47
C ASP A 88 -1.22 -7.83 -26.25
N ARG A 89 -2.36 -8.29 -25.70
CA ARG A 89 -3.31 -9.16 -26.44
C ARG A 89 -3.84 -8.54 -27.73
N ARG A 90 -4.19 -7.25 -27.72
CA ARG A 90 -4.71 -6.55 -28.91
C ARG A 90 -3.64 -6.36 -29.98
N VAL A 91 -2.39 -6.16 -29.57
CA VAL A 91 -1.26 -6.08 -30.49
C VAL A 91 -0.94 -7.46 -31.08
N GLY A 92 -0.93 -8.52 -30.27
CA GLY A 92 -0.71 -9.90 -30.70
C GLY A 92 -1.75 -10.40 -31.73
N ASP A 93 -3.03 -10.12 -31.50
CA ASP A 93 -4.11 -10.46 -32.46
C ASP A 93 -4.02 -9.62 -33.75
N GLY A 94 -3.52 -8.37 -33.66
CA GLY A 94 -3.34 -7.50 -34.81
C GLY A 94 -2.22 -7.91 -35.76
N PHE A 95 -1.21 -8.65 -35.26
CA PHE A 95 -0.13 -9.20 -36.08
C PHE A 95 -0.38 -10.64 -36.55
N ALA A 96 -1.25 -11.41 -35.87
CA ALA A 96 -1.62 -12.77 -36.28
C ALA A 96 -2.65 -12.83 -37.43
N GLY A 97 -3.16 -11.68 -37.87
CA GLY A 97 -4.18 -11.56 -38.93
C GLY A 97 -3.67 -11.15 -40.32
N ILE A 98 -2.35 -11.21 -40.59
CA ILE A 98 -1.74 -10.95 -41.91
C ILE A 98 -1.10 -12.23 -42.46
#